data_AF-A0A1I2VH54-F1
#
_entry.id   AF-A0A1I2VH54-F1
#
_cell.length_a   1.000
_cell.length_b   1.000
_cell.length_c   1.000
_cell.angle_alpha   90.00
_cell.angle_beta   90.00
_cell.angle_gamma   90.00
#
_symmetry.space_group_name_H-M   'P 1'
#
loop_
_entity.id
_entity.type
_entity.pdbx_description
1 polymer ?
#
loop_
_entity_poly.entity_id
_entity_poly.type
_entity_poly.pdbx_seq_one_letter_code
_entity_poly.pdbx_strand_id
1 'polypeptide(L)'
;MNQVKYIQTLFGQRETFQCLDVRDLNTIRAIPNPLFKPLGICTHSELQKLKRKGFSSEIGSELMKRVEKLSHYFQPNTPILLFDEVPQLMAQAIWQHFRPQHQVFIYKGGMKKLLLEAETVFSRHYDFMVLCGPTGVGKTDLLEELFKKNQQVLNLESLANHQGSTFGNLRQENQAPQETFLLKLAAKLDSFDPKLPVFTESEKLSLGKNIIPLGLSEQLEKGKMILLTLSNKKRVERLVSQYAGINDGVLAEGIETLKFRIGKEKSVEILSHLKRKNYASVAEGLLAYFDHSDSYQKPQKKELFATLENGNVQESADTLLSQIYSNY
;
A
#
# COMPACT_ATOMS: atom_id res chain seq x y z
N MET A 1 14.42 26.46 -28.85
CA MET A 1 15.03 25.70 -27.74
C MET A 1 14.62 24.24 -27.87
N ASN A 2 15.57 23.32 -28.05
CA ASN A 2 15.31 21.87 -28.05
C ASN A 2 14.87 21.46 -26.64
N GLN A 3 13.56 21.46 -26.40
CA GLN A 3 13.01 20.96 -25.15
C GLN A 3 13.33 19.47 -25.04
N VAL A 4 13.86 19.05 -23.89
CA VAL A 4 14.00 17.63 -23.58
C VAL A 4 12.60 17.02 -23.58
N LYS A 5 12.30 16.16 -24.56
CA LYS A 5 10.98 15.54 -24.71
C LYS A 5 10.73 14.45 -23.66
N TYR A 6 11.77 13.73 -23.26
CA TYR A 6 11.66 12.50 -22.49
C TYR A 6 12.38 12.58 -21.16
N ILE A 7 11.70 12.12 -20.11
CA ILE A 7 12.29 11.82 -18.81
C ILE A 7 12.47 10.31 -18.69
N GLN A 8 13.60 9.88 -18.11
CA GLN A 8 13.94 8.46 -18.02
C GLN A 8 13.70 7.86 -16.63
N THR A 9 13.71 8.68 -15.58
CA THR A 9 13.53 8.27 -14.19
C THR A 9 12.50 9.17 -13.53
N LEU A 10 11.62 8.62 -12.71
CA LEU A 10 10.62 9.36 -11.94
C LEU A 10 10.97 9.43 -10.45
N PHE A 11 11.40 8.32 -9.85
CA PHE A 11 11.69 8.26 -8.41
C PHE A 11 12.88 9.17 -8.07
N GLY A 12 12.79 9.87 -6.93
CA GLY A 12 13.73 10.91 -6.50
C GLY A 12 13.50 12.31 -7.10
N GLN A 13 12.63 12.44 -8.11
CA GLN A 13 12.29 13.75 -8.71
C GLN A 13 10.80 13.92 -9.01
N ARG A 14 9.96 13.01 -8.54
CA ARG A 14 8.51 12.98 -8.79
C ARG A 14 7.82 14.29 -8.44
N GLU A 15 8.16 14.87 -7.29
CA GLU A 15 7.54 16.12 -6.78
C GLU A 15 7.87 17.35 -7.64
N THR A 16 8.82 17.25 -8.58
CA THR A 16 9.10 18.32 -9.55
C THR A 16 8.05 18.40 -10.67
N PHE A 17 7.21 17.38 -10.83
CA PHE A 17 6.29 17.26 -11.95
C PHE A 17 4.83 17.16 -11.50
N GLN A 18 3.95 17.82 -12.25
CA GLN A 18 2.55 17.42 -12.32
C GLN A 18 2.43 16.16 -13.18
N CYS A 19 2.35 15.01 -12.52
CA CYS A 19 2.30 13.69 -13.16
C CYS A 19 0.87 13.33 -13.61
N LEU A 20 0.65 13.19 -14.92
CA LEU A 20 -0.64 12.80 -15.51
C LEU A 20 -0.61 11.50 -16.31
N ASP A 21 -1.61 10.64 -16.11
CA ASP A 21 -1.79 9.39 -16.83
C ASP A 21 -2.76 9.63 -18.01
N VAL A 22 -2.24 9.47 -19.23
CA VAL A 22 -2.97 9.71 -20.49
C VAL A 22 -3.26 8.42 -21.24
N ARG A 23 -3.05 7.26 -20.60
CA ARG A 23 -3.50 5.96 -21.11
C ARG A 23 -5.01 5.95 -21.30
N ASP A 24 -5.50 4.99 -22.07
CA ASP A 24 -6.95 4.82 -22.22
C ASP A 24 -7.62 4.39 -20.91
N LEU A 25 -8.89 4.78 -20.76
CA LEU A 25 -9.67 4.56 -19.54
C LEU A 25 -9.75 3.09 -19.09
N ASN A 26 -9.75 2.12 -20.01
CA ASN A 26 -9.81 0.70 -19.64
C ASN A 26 -8.47 0.25 -19.03
N THR A 27 -7.35 0.65 -19.64
CA THR A 27 -6.01 0.38 -19.11
C THR A 27 -5.82 1.00 -17.72
N ILE A 28 -6.26 2.25 -17.53
CA ILE A 28 -6.19 2.93 -16.22
C ILE A 28 -7.00 2.19 -15.16
N ARG A 29 -8.22 1.74 -15.50
CA ARG A 29 -9.08 1.00 -14.56
C ARG A 29 -8.52 -0.37 -14.20
N ALA A 30 -7.91 -1.07 -15.17
CA ALA A 30 -7.35 -2.39 -14.96
C ALA A 30 -6.10 -2.34 -14.06
N ILE A 31 -5.20 -1.39 -14.32
CA ILE A 31 -3.96 -1.20 -13.55
C ILE A 31 -3.78 0.30 -13.25
N PRO A 32 -4.40 0.79 -12.16
CA PRO A 32 -4.23 2.16 -11.73
C PRO A 32 -2.76 2.48 -11.45
N ASN A 33 -2.29 3.62 -11.93
CA ASN A 33 -0.97 4.12 -11.62
C ASN A 33 -1.09 5.17 -10.50
N PRO A 34 -0.73 4.86 -9.24
CA PRO A 34 -0.88 5.80 -8.13
C PRO A 34 0.06 7.00 -8.27
N LEU A 35 1.07 6.91 -9.14
CA LEU A 35 2.03 7.98 -9.33
C LEU A 35 1.53 9.08 -10.27
N PHE A 36 0.52 8.80 -11.09
CA PHE A 36 0.04 9.71 -12.13
C PHE A 36 -1.48 9.91 -11.99
N LYS A 37 -1.94 11.16 -12.00
CA LYS A 37 -3.38 11.46 -11.94
C LYS A 37 -4.02 11.12 -13.30
N PRO A 38 -5.08 10.30 -13.35
CA PRO A 38 -5.73 9.93 -14.61
C PRO A 38 -6.43 11.14 -15.24
N LEU A 39 -6.15 11.38 -16.52
CA LEU A 39 -6.75 12.49 -17.26
C LEU A 39 -8.03 12.09 -17.99
N GLY A 40 -8.14 10.82 -18.40
CA GLY A 40 -9.37 10.26 -18.96
C GLY A 40 -9.80 10.82 -20.32
N ILE A 41 -8.85 11.28 -21.13
CA ILE A 41 -9.12 11.97 -22.42
C ILE A 41 -9.50 11.04 -23.57
N CYS A 42 -9.19 9.75 -23.46
CA CYS A 42 -9.31 8.78 -24.53
C CYS A 42 -9.92 7.48 -24.01
N THR A 43 -10.98 7.02 -24.67
CA THR A 43 -11.55 5.69 -24.44
C THR A 43 -10.75 4.61 -25.17
N HIS A 44 -10.89 3.36 -24.76
CA HIS A 44 -10.23 2.24 -25.44
C HIS A 44 -10.63 2.13 -26.92
N SER A 45 -11.92 2.33 -27.23
CA SER A 45 -12.45 2.28 -28.61
C SER A 45 -11.85 3.39 -29.48
N GLU A 46 -11.75 4.61 -28.94
CA GLU A 46 -11.10 5.73 -29.63
C GLU A 46 -9.62 5.43 -29.88
N LEU A 47 -8.88 4.90 -28.90
CA LEU A 47 -7.48 4.53 -29.08
C LEU A 47 -7.29 3.48 -30.18
N GLN A 48 -8.14 2.46 -30.24
CA GLN A 48 -8.07 1.44 -31.32
C GLN A 48 -8.35 2.03 -32.70
N LYS A 49 -9.32 2.96 -32.80
CA LYS A 49 -9.61 3.67 -34.06
C LYS A 49 -8.45 4.59 -34.46
N LEU A 50 -7.83 5.29 -33.51
CA LEU A 50 -6.65 6.14 -33.73
C LEU A 50 -5.45 5.33 -34.22
N LYS A 51 -5.19 4.15 -33.64
CA LYS A 51 -4.13 3.25 -34.10
C LYS A 51 -4.31 2.79 -35.55
N ARG A 52 -5.57 2.67 -36.03
CA ARG A 52 -5.89 2.24 -37.41
C ARG A 52 -5.94 3.40 -38.40
N LYS A 53 -6.55 4.52 -38.02
CA LYS A 53 -6.87 5.65 -38.93
C LYS A 53 -5.93 6.84 -38.79
N GLY A 54 -5.12 6.90 -37.74
CA GLY A 54 -4.23 8.02 -37.45
C GLY A 54 -4.92 9.28 -36.90
N PHE A 55 -4.11 10.27 -36.54
CA PHE A 55 -4.57 11.54 -35.95
C PHE A 55 -5.19 12.51 -36.95
N SER A 56 -5.05 12.28 -38.26
CA SER A 56 -5.74 13.05 -39.31
C SER A 56 -7.21 12.68 -39.47
N SER A 57 -7.69 11.64 -38.78
CA SER A 57 -9.09 11.23 -38.78
C SER A 57 -9.97 12.16 -37.94
N GLU A 58 -11.29 12.09 -38.12
CA GLU A 58 -12.29 12.84 -37.33
C GLU A 58 -12.11 12.63 -35.81
N ILE A 59 -11.82 11.39 -35.39
CA ILE A 59 -11.57 11.05 -33.98
C ILE A 59 -10.27 11.69 -33.49
N GLY A 60 -9.25 11.77 -34.35
CA GLY A 60 -8.03 12.51 -34.06
C GLY A 60 -8.31 13.98 -33.84
N SER A 61 -9.05 14.63 -34.74
CA SER A 61 -9.47 16.02 -34.61
C SER A 61 -10.23 16.28 -33.30
N GLU A 62 -11.20 15.43 -32.97
CA GLU A 62 -11.99 15.58 -31.75
C GLU A 62 -11.13 15.40 -30.48
N LEU A 63 -10.20 14.44 -30.49
CA LEU A 63 -9.24 14.27 -29.42
C LEU A 63 -8.35 15.52 -29.26
N MET A 64 -7.89 16.11 -30.37
CA MET A 64 -7.07 17.32 -30.31
C MET A 64 -7.82 18.50 -29.67
N LYS A 65 -9.11 18.67 -29.97
CA LYS A 65 -9.96 19.67 -29.29
C LYS A 65 -10.07 19.42 -27.77
N ARG A 66 -10.10 18.16 -27.33
CA ARG A 66 -10.05 17.83 -25.89
C ARG A 66 -8.69 18.20 -25.29
N VAL A 67 -7.60 17.94 -26.02
CA VAL A 67 -6.23 18.29 -25.61
C VAL A 67 -6.06 19.81 -25.45
N GLU A 68 -6.60 20.61 -26.35
CA GLU A 68 -6.55 22.09 -26.25
C GLU A 68 -7.23 22.61 -24.97
N LYS A 69 -8.29 21.94 -24.50
CA LYS A 69 -9.00 22.28 -23.27
C LYS A 69 -8.29 21.84 -21.99
N LEU A 70 -7.15 21.15 -22.09
CA LEU A 70 -6.43 20.65 -20.91
C LEU A 70 -5.81 21.76 -20.07
N SER A 71 -5.66 22.99 -20.60
CA SER A 71 -5.10 24.15 -19.90
C SER A 71 -5.68 24.35 -18.49
N HIS A 72 -6.96 24.07 -18.28
CA HIS A 72 -7.66 24.19 -16.99
C HIS A 72 -7.24 23.17 -15.92
N TYR A 73 -6.60 22.07 -16.29
CA TYR A 73 -6.22 20.99 -15.36
C TYR A 73 -4.84 21.19 -14.73
N PHE A 74 -4.07 22.18 -15.19
CA PHE A 74 -2.66 22.32 -14.86
C PHE A 74 -2.39 23.37 -13.80
N GLN A 75 -1.47 23.05 -12.88
CA GLN A 75 -1.00 24.00 -11.88
C GLN A 75 -0.09 25.05 -12.54
N PRO A 76 -0.21 26.34 -12.18
CA PRO A 76 0.70 27.36 -12.65
C PRO A 76 2.14 27.03 -12.23
N ASN A 77 3.09 27.15 -13.17
CA ASN A 77 4.54 27.01 -12.98
C ASN A 77 5.09 25.60 -12.66
N THR A 78 4.27 24.55 -12.71
CA THR A 78 4.75 23.16 -12.52
C THR A 78 4.92 22.46 -13.88
N PRO A 79 6.11 21.90 -14.20
CA PRO A 79 6.28 21.07 -15.38
C PRO A 79 5.33 19.87 -15.41
N ILE A 80 4.83 19.51 -16.59
CA ILE A 80 3.90 18.40 -16.78
C ILE A 80 4.68 17.16 -17.21
N LEU A 81 4.43 16.03 -16.56
CA LEU A 81 4.95 14.74 -16.99
C LEU A 81 3.80 13.81 -17.39
N LEU A 82 3.79 13.41 -18.65
CA LEU A 82 2.79 12.52 -19.23
C LEU A 82 3.27 11.07 -19.15
N PHE A 83 2.39 10.20 -18.64
CA PHE A 83 2.58 8.75 -18.65
C PHE A 83 1.64 8.10 -19.65
N ASP A 84 2.19 7.22 -20.48
CA ASP A 84 1.48 6.44 -21.47
C ASP A 84 2.17 5.10 -21.68
N GLU A 85 1.42 4.08 -22.12
CA GLU A 85 2.00 2.79 -22.48
C GLU A 85 2.75 2.88 -23.79
N VAL A 86 3.83 2.11 -23.93
CA VAL A 86 4.59 1.99 -25.18
C VAL A 86 3.64 1.57 -26.32
N PRO A 87 3.63 2.28 -27.48
CA PRO A 87 4.62 3.24 -27.99
C PRO A 87 4.37 4.73 -27.63
N GLN A 88 3.54 5.01 -26.63
CA GLN A 88 3.28 6.35 -26.06
C GLN A 88 2.53 7.27 -27.02
N LEU A 89 1.60 6.69 -27.78
CA LEU A 89 0.89 7.37 -28.85
C LEU A 89 0.15 8.63 -28.35
N MET A 90 -0.51 8.51 -27.20
CA MET A 90 -1.30 9.60 -26.61
C MET A 90 -0.39 10.69 -26.04
N ALA A 91 0.60 10.31 -25.24
CA ALA A 91 1.54 11.28 -24.68
C ALA A 91 2.29 12.03 -25.78
N GLN A 92 2.65 11.36 -26.88
CA GLN A 92 3.32 11.99 -28.01
C GLN A 92 2.42 12.98 -28.76
N ALA A 93 1.15 12.63 -29.00
CA ALA A 93 0.21 13.55 -29.65
C ALA A 93 -0.04 14.80 -28.80
N ILE A 94 -0.24 14.62 -27.49
CA ILE A 94 -0.37 15.77 -26.56
C ILE A 94 0.90 16.61 -26.61
N TRP A 95 2.08 16.00 -26.47
CA TRP A 95 3.34 16.73 -26.54
C TRP A 95 3.54 17.46 -27.87
N GLN A 96 3.05 16.93 -29.00
CA GLN A 96 3.20 17.53 -30.32
C GLN A 96 2.27 18.71 -30.58
N HIS A 97 1.09 18.75 -29.97
CA HIS A 97 0.06 19.74 -30.31
C HIS A 97 -0.36 20.63 -29.15
N PHE A 98 -0.18 20.18 -27.92
CA PHE A 98 -0.41 21.00 -26.75
C PHE A 98 0.80 21.91 -26.53
N ARG A 99 0.55 23.22 -26.50
CA ARG A 99 1.58 24.25 -26.28
C ARG A 99 1.19 25.13 -25.08
N PRO A 100 1.22 24.59 -23.86
CA PRO A 100 0.99 25.40 -22.67
C PRO A 100 2.20 26.32 -22.42
N GLN A 101 2.04 27.26 -21.49
CA GLN A 101 3.17 28.05 -20.98
C GLN A 101 4.17 27.20 -20.19
N HIS A 102 3.78 25.98 -19.79
CA HIS A 102 4.57 25.04 -19.00
C HIS A 102 5.36 24.06 -19.87
N GLN A 103 6.48 23.53 -19.35
CA GLN A 103 7.19 22.45 -20.03
C GLN A 103 6.40 21.15 -19.93
N VAL A 104 6.22 20.47 -21.07
CA VAL A 104 5.62 19.13 -21.15
C VAL A 104 6.68 18.08 -21.44
N PHE A 105 6.71 17.03 -20.63
CA PHE A 105 7.59 15.88 -20.74
C PHE A 105 6.80 14.59 -20.90
N ILE A 106 7.45 13.56 -21.44
CA ILE A 106 6.91 12.19 -21.51
C ILE A 106 7.82 11.27 -20.70
N TYR A 107 7.24 10.50 -19.77
CA TYR A 107 7.96 9.42 -19.10
C TYR A 107 8.26 8.31 -20.10
N LYS A 108 9.53 8.01 -20.37
CA LYS A 108 9.94 7.03 -21.39
C LYS A 108 9.92 5.61 -20.84
N GLY A 109 9.07 4.73 -21.40
CA GLY A 109 9.16 3.27 -21.18
C GLY A 109 7.90 2.59 -20.61
N GLY A 110 6.84 3.35 -20.33
CA GLY A 110 5.55 2.81 -19.88
C GLY A 110 5.63 2.05 -18.56
N MET A 111 4.65 1.19 -18.29
CA MET A 111 4.51 0.49 -17.00
C MET A 111 5.69 -0.43 -16.69
N LYS A 112 6.17 -1.19 -17.69
CA LYS A 112 7.29 -2.12 -17.50
C LYS A 112 8.54 -1.42 -16.95
N LYS A 113 8.92 -0.28 -17.54
CA LYS A 113 10.09 0.46 -17.08
C LYS A 113 9.87 1.09 -15.70
N LEU A 114 8.67 1.60 -15.46
CA LEU A 114 8.32 2.21 -14.18
C LEU A 114 8.40 1.19 -13.02
N LEU A 115 7.97 -0.05 -13.26
CA LEU A 115 8.12 -1.15 -12.30
C LEU A 115 9.59 -1.54 -12.09
N LEU A 116 10.41 -1.59 -13.15
CA LEU A 116 11.86 -1.81 -13.00
C LEU A 116 12.52 -0.69 -12.19
N GLU A 117 12.05 0.54 -12.32
CA GLU A 117 12.53 1.65 -11.52
C GLU A 117 12.11 1.50 -10.04
N ALA A 118 10.88 1.06 -9.78
CA ALA A 118 10.39 0.75 -8.44
C ALA A 118 11.25 -0.32 -7.74
N GLU A 119 11.70 -1.35 -8.48
CA GLU A 119 12.62 -2.38 -7.95
C GLU A 119 13.94 -1.78 -7.41
N THR A 120 14.42 -0.69 -8.02
CA THR A 120 15.63 -0.01 -7.50
C THR A 120 15.37 0.68 -6.17
N VAL A 121 14.14 1.15 -5.91
CA VAL A 121 13.73 1.74 -4.64
C VAL A 121 13.73 0.70 -3.53
N PHE A 122 13.27 -0.52 -3.81
CA PHE A 122 13.25 -1.63 -2.86
C PHE A 122 14.65 -2.13 -2.48
N SER A 123 15.66 -1.82 -3.31
CA SER A 123 17.06 -2.20 -3.07
C SER A 123 17.86 -1.12 -2.31
N ARG A 124 17.28 0.05 -2.06
CA ARG A 124 17.90 1.08 -1.19
C ARG A 124 17.92 0.58 0.25
N HIS A 125 18.84 1.11 1.05
CA HIS A 125 18.96 0.77 2.47
C HIS A 125 17.94 1.56 3.30
N TYR A 126 17.16 0.88 4.15
CA TYR A 126 16.26 1.47 5.14
C TYR A 126 16.54 0.90 6.54
N ASP A 127 16.59 1.74 7.57
CA ASP A 127 16.70 1.30 8.98
C ASP A 127 15.32 0.94 9.53
N PHE A 128 14.91 -0.32 9.36
CA PHE A 128 13.57 -0.76 9.77
C PHE A 128 13.48 -1.05 11.28
N MET A 129 12.46 -0.45 11.90
CA MET A 129 11.97 -0.74 13.24
C MET A 129 10.67 -1.54 13.14
N VAL A 130 10.77 -2.85 13.31
CA VAL A 130 9.69 -3.80 13.03
C VAL A 130 8.90 -4.12 14.29
N LEU A 131 7.64 -3.70 14.33
CA LEU A 131 6.70 -4.05 15.38
C LEU A 131 6.31 -5.54 15.27
N CYS A 132 6.61 -6.28 16.32
CA CYS A 132 6.31 -7.69 16.48
C CYS A 132 5.43 -7.90 17.71
N GLY A 133 4.73 -9.03 17.78
CA GLY A 133 3.91 -9.39 18.93
C GLY A 133 2.63 -10.12 18.52
N PRO A 134 1.97 -10.80 19.47
CA PRO A 134 0.81 -11.64 19.18
C PRO A 134 -0.40 -10.82 18.67
N THR A 135 -1.43 -11.52 18.20
CA THR A 135 -2.69 -10.90 17.77
C THR A 135 -3.32 -10.12 18.92
N GLY A 136 -3.91 -8.95 18.64
CA GLY A 136 -4.62 -8.13 19.62
C GLY A 136 -3.73 -7.16 20.44
N VAL A 137 -2.41 -7.17 20.27
CA VAL A 137 -1.50 -6.25 21.00
C VAL A 137 -1.48 -4.80 20.48
N GLY A 138 -2.20 -4.49 19.40
CA GLY A 138 -2.33 -3.12 18.90
C GLY A 138 -1.15 -2.60 18.07
N LYS A 139 -0.52 -3.46 17.25
CA LYS A 139 0.55 -3.06 16.32
C LYS A 139 0.08 -1.93 15.37
N THR A 140 -1.07 -2.10 14.74
CA THR A 140 -1.64 -1.14 13.79
C THR A 140 -1.93 0.21 14.46
N ASP A 141 -2.56 0.22 15.65
CA ASP A 141 -2.80 1.45 16.40
C ASP A 141 -1.50 2.19 16.74
N LEU A 142 -0.46 1.45 17.12
CA LEU A 142 0.85 2.05 17.42
C LEU A 142 1.51 2.62 16.16
N LEU A 143 1.43 1.94 15.01
CA LEU A 143 1.89 2.49 13.73
C LEU A 143 1.14 3.79 13.37
N GLU A 144 -0.17 3.83 13.57
CA GLU A 144 -0.97 5.04 13.31
C GLU A 144 -0.57 6.19 14.23
N GLU A 145 -0.33 5.91 15.52
CA GLU A 145 0.12 6.93 16.47
C GLU A 145 1.52 7.44 16.14
N LEU A 146 2.45 6.56 15.76
CA LEU A 146 3.78 6.95 15.27
C LEU A 146 3.67 7.83 14.01
N PHE A 147 2.77 7.50 13.09
CA PHE A 147 2.51 8.32 11.90
C PHE A 147 1.99 9.71 12.28
N LYS A 148 1.04 9.82 13.23
CA LYS A 148 0.54 11.10 13.75
C LYS A 148 1.64 11.94 14.42
N LYS A 149 2.64 11.28 15.00
CA LYS A 149 3.84 11.91 15.58
C LYS A 149 4.95 12.19 14.53
N ASN A 150 4.58 12.28 13.25
CA ASN A 150 5.45 12.61 12.12
C ASN A 150 6.62 11.63 11.91
N GLN A 151 6.46 10.37 12.30
CA GLN A 151 7.47 9.34 12.05
C GLN A 151 7.27 8.67 10.69
N GLN A 152 8.34 8.10 10.15
CA GLN A 152 8.28 7.36 8.89
C GLN A 152 7.63 6.01 9.14
N VAL A 153 6.40 5.84 8.62
CA VAL A 153 5.62 4.61 8.80
C VAL A 153 5.35 3.96 7.47
N LEU A 154 5.72 2.69 7.35
CA LEU A 154 5.38 1.79 6.26
C LEU A 154 4.30 0.82 6.71
N ASN A 155 3.03 1.19 6.48
CA ASN A 155 1.90 0.29 6.71
C ASN A 155 1.63 -0.52 5.43
N LEU A 156 2.16 -1.75 5.37
CA LEU A 156 2.07 -2.62 4.20
C LEU A 156 0.63 -3.05 3.90
N GLU A 157 -0.17 -3.31 4.93
CA GLU A 157 -1.56 -3.74 4.77
C GLU A 157 -2.41 -2.66 4.13
N SER A 158 -2.30 -1.43 4.64
CA SER A 158 -2.96 -0.25 4.08
C SER A 158 -2.59 -0.02 2.61
N LEU A 159 -1.32 -0.19 2.23
CA LEU A 159 -0.89 -0.05 0.84
C LEU A 159 -1.47 -1.13 -0.08
N ALA A 160 -1.62 -2.36 0.43
CA ALA A 160 -2.21 -3.49 -0.29
C ALA A 160 -3.75 -3.46 -0.33
N ASN A 161 -4.39 -2.54 0.40
CA ASN A 161 -5.80 -2.65 0.80
C ASN A 161 -6.09 -4.05 1.40
N HIS A 162 -5.13 -4.56 2.16
CA HIS A 162 -5.27 -5.76 2.96
C HIS A 162 -5.73 -5.33 4.36
N GLN A 163 -6.55 -6.15 4.98
CA GLN A 163 -6.83 -6.02 6.40
C GLN A 163 -6.32 -7.32 7.01
N GLY A 164 -5.28 -7.22 7.81
CA GLY A 164 -4.62 -8.37 8.40
C GLY A 164 -5.55 -9.25 9.18
N SER A 165 -5.17 -10.52 9.27
CA SER A 165 -5.90 -11.63 9.88
C SER A 165 -6.94 -12.32 9.00
N THR A 166 -7.27 -13.55 9.40
CA THR A 166 -8.35 -14.36 8.84
C THR A 166 -9.71 -13.66 8.84
N PHE A 167 -9.87 -12.59 9.63
CA PHE A 167 -11.12 -11.84 9.78
C PHE A 167 -11.09 -10.48 9.10
N GLY A 168 -10.06 -10.13 8.34
CA GLY A 168 -9.92 -8.79 7.76
C GLY A 168 -10.87 -8.45 6.61
N ASN A 169 -11.53 -9.43 5.97
CA ASN A 169 -12.44 -9.14 4.84
C ASN A 169 -13.79 -8.51 5.26
N LEU A 170 -13.87 -7.93 6.46
CA LEU A 170 -15.09 -7.31 7.01
C LEU A 170 -15.62 -6.16 6.16
N ARG A 171 -14.75 -5.48 5.40
CA ARG A 171 -15.09 -4.30 4.60
C ARG A 171 -15.19 -4.55 3.10
N GLN A 172 -14.93 -5.77 2.61
CA GLN A 172 -15.02 -6.16 1.20
C GLN A 172 -14.26 -5.24 0.23
N GLU A 173 -13.14 -4.66 0.64
CA GLU A 173 -12.34 -3.83 -0.26
C GLU A 173 -11.53 -4.69 -1.24
N ASN A 174 -11.58 -4.32 -2.53
CA ASN A 174 -10.79 -5.00 -3.54
C ASN A 174 -9.30 -4.70 -3.35
N GLN A 175 -8.51 -5.75 -3.09
CA GLN A 175 -7.05 -5.64 -3.08
C GLN A 175 -6.53 -5.08 -4.42
N ALA A 176 -5.54 -4.19 -4.34
CA ALA A 176 -4.95 -3.59 -5.52
C ALA A 176 -4.29 -4.63 -6.44
N PRO A 177 -4.26 -4.42 -7.77
CA PRO A 177 -3.37 -5.18 -8.66
C PRO A 177 -1.92 -5.15 -8.16
N GLN A 178 -1.14 -6.19 -8.46
CA GLN A 178 0.24 -6.30 -7.98
C GLN A 178 1.09 -5.11 -8.39
N GLU A 179 0.98 -4.68 -9.65
CA GLU A 179 1.71 -3.52 -10.19
C GLU A 179 1.34 -2.24 -9.46
N THR A 180 0.06 -2.01 -9.20
CA THR A 180 -0.42 -0.84 -8.44
C THR A 180 0.12 -0.87 -7.00
N PHE A 181 0.12 -2.03 -6.35
CA PHE A 181 0.71 -2.20 -5.02
C PHE A 181 2.20 -1.86 -5.01
N LEU A 182 2.98 -2.40 -5.95
CA LEU A 182 4.42 -2.13 -6.05
C LEU A 182 4.69 -0.64 -6.27
N LEU A 183 3.91 0.05 -7.10
CA LEU A 183 4.07 1.49 -7.31
C LEU A 183 3.71 2.32 -6.08
N LYS A 184 2.63 1.96 -5.35
CA LYS A 184 2.29 2.62 -4.07
C LYS A 184 3.41 2.43 -3.05
N LEU A 185 3.94 1.21 -2.95
CA LEU A 185 5.02 0.83 -2.05
C LEU A 185 6.30 1.61 -2.36
N ALA A 186 6.72 1.64 -3.62
CA ALA A 186 7.89 2.40 -4.04
C ALA A 186 7.71 3.90 -3.82
N ALA A 187 6.52 4.47 -4.09
CA ALA A 187 6.24 5.87 -3.81
C ALA A 187 6.43 6.22 -2.34
N LYS A 188 5.91 5.36 -1.44
CA LYS A 188 5.99 5.58 -0.01
C LYS A 188 7.43 5.52 0.47
N LEU A 189 8.19 4.52 0.03
CA LEU A 189 9.61 4.37 0.35
C LEU A 189 10.48 5.51 -0.21
N ASP A 190 10.21 5.97 -1.44
CA ASP A 190 10.94 7.09 -2.07
C ASP A 190 10.71 8.42 -1.34
N SER A 191 9.63 8.55 -0.57
CA SER A 191 9.33 9.74 0.23
C SER A 191 10.05 9.80 1.58
N PHE A 192 10.74 8.73 1.99
CA PHE A 192 11.42 8.67 3.28
C PHE A 192 12.80 9.33 3.25
N ASP A 193 13.13 10.03 4.32
CA ASP A 193 14.49 10.43 4.65
C ASP A 193 15.30 9.18 5.03
N PRO A 194 16.39 8.86 4.30
CA PRO A 194 17.23 7.70 4.56
C PRO A 194 17.98 7.78 5.91
N LYS A 195 18.01 8.94 6.58
CA LYS A 195 18.67 9.13 7.88
C LYS A 195 17.77 8.80 9.07
N LEU A 196 16.48 8.61 8.85
CA LEU A 196 15.50 8.35 9.90
C LEU A 196 15.04 6.89 9.86
N PRO A 197 14.71 6.30 11.03
CA PRO A 197 14.17 4.95 11.08
C PRO A 197 12.81 4.87 10.39
N VAL A 198 12.46 3.69 9.89
CA VAL A 198 11.17 3.38 9.29
C VAL A 198 10.44 2.36 10.14
N PHE A 199 9.31 2.75 10.73
CA PHE A 199 8.46 1.87 11.50
C PHE A 199 7.54 1.08 10.58
N THR A 200 7.44 -0.23 10.81
CA THR A 200 6.60 -1.14 10.03
C THR A 200 6.13 -2.27 10.95
N GLU A 201 5.11 -3.01 10.54
CA GLU A 201 4.74 -4.27 11.19
C GLU A 201 5.38 -5.46 10.49
N SER A 202 5.60 -6.54 11.25
CA SER A 202 6.13 -7.79 10.72
C SER A 202 5.04 -8.55 9.96
N GLU A 203 5.14 -8.58 8.63
CA GLU A 203 4.24 -9.35 7.78
C GLU A 203 4.94 -10.52 7.07
N LYS A 204 4.13 -11.46 6.61
CA LYS A 204 4.59 -12.53 5.71
C LYS A 204 4.95 -11.93 4.35
N LEU A 205 5.76 -12.66 3.57
CA LEU A 205 6.14 -12.29 2.20
C LEU A 205 4.95 -12.00 1.27
N SER A 206 3.75 -12.45 1.63
CA SER A 206 2.51 -12.24 0.89
C SER A 206 1.43 -11.58 1.76
N LEU A 207 0.76 -10.57 1.20
CA LEU A 207 -0.40 -9.86 1.76
C LEU A 207 -1.63 -10.19 0.90
N GLY A 208 -2.32 -11.29 1.22
CA GLY A 208 -3.33 -11.86 0.32
C GLY A 208 -2.70 -12.23 -1.02
N LYS A 209 -3.16 -11.59 -2.12
CA LYS A 209 -2.59 -11.81 -3.46
C LYS A 209 -1.33 -10.98 -3.76
N ASN A 210 -1.02 -9.99 -2.94
CA ASN A 210 0.12 -9.11 -3.16
C ASN A 210 1.41 -9.71 -2.61
N ILE A 211 2.50 -9.61 -3.36
CA ILE A 211 3.80 -10.15 -2.96
C ILE A 211 4.76 -8.99 -2.66
N ILE A 212 5.44 -9.06 -1.52
CA ILE A 212 6.48 -8.11 -1.13
C ILE A 212 7.75 -8.43 -1.94
N PRO A 213 8.39 -7.44 -2.58
CA PRO A 213 9.65 -7.62 -3.32
C PRO A 213 10.78 -8.17 -2.45
N LEU A 214 11.61 -9.04 -3.03
CA LEU A 214 12.69 -9.72 -2.31
C LEU A 214 13.67 -8.74 -1.65
N GLY A 215 14.10 -7.70 -2.38
CA GLY A 215 15.03 -6.70 -1.87
C GLY A 215 14.51 -5.93 -0.66
N LEU A 216 13.19 -5.74 -0.57
CA LEU A 216 12.55 -5.14 0.61
C LEU A 216 12.36 -6.18 1.73
N SER A 217 11.91 -7.40 1.39
CA SER A 217 11.66 -8.41 2.40
C SER A 217 12.92 -8.75 3.17
N GLU A 218 14.07 -8.92 2.51
CA GLU A 218 15.35 -9.22 3.19
C GLU A 218 15.73 -8.14 4.21
N GLN A 219 15.40 -6.88 3.95
CA GLN A 219 15.65 -5.78 4.88
C GLN A 219 14.66 -5.80 6.05
N LEU A 220 13.38 -6.09 5.78
CA LEU A 220 12.38 -6.30 6.83
C LEU A 220 12.74 -7.48 7.74
N GLU A 221 13.32 -8.55 7.19
CA GLU A 221 13.80 -9.71 7.97
C GLU A 221 14.99 -9.35 8.88
N LYS A 222 15.86 -8.44 8.45
CA LYS A 222 17.04 -7.96 9.19
C LYS A 222 16.75 -6.77 10.11
N GLY A 223 15.56 -6.16 10.00
CA GLY A 223 15.17 -5.01 10.80
C GLY A 223 15.19 -5.29 12.30
N LYS A 224 15.35 -4.22 13.08
CA LYS A 224 15.35 -4.24 14.54
C LYS A 224 13.95 -4.50 15.06
N MET A 225 13.79 -5.46 15.97
CA MET A 225 12.51 -5.88 16.51
C MET A 225 12.08 -5.03 17.71
N ILE A 226 10.84 -4.56 17.67
CA ILE A 226 10.13 -4.00 18.83
C ILE A 226 9.03 -4.99 19.20
N LEU A 227 9.20 -5.70 20.32
CA LEU A 227 8.24 -6.68 20.80
C LEU A 227 7.16 -6.01 21.63
N LEU A 228 5.95 -5.92 21.09
CA LEU A 228 4.78 -5.46 21.82
C LEU A 228 4.17 -6.60 22.65
N THR A 229 3.90 -6.31 23.91
CA THR A 229 3.22 -7.21 24.83
C THR A 229 1.91 -6.60 25.31
N LEU A 230 0.95 -7.45 25.63
CA LEU A 230 -0.31 -7.03 26.24
C LEU A 230 -0.95 -8.22 26.95
N SER A 231 -1.58 -7.99 28.10
CA SER A 231 -2.26 -9.05 28.84
C SER A 231 -3.40 -9.66 28.02
N ASN A 232 -3.68 -10.95 28.22
CA ASN A 232 -4.74 -11.64 27.48
C ASN A 232 -6.10 -10.93 27.60
N LYS A 233 -6.43 -10.46 28.82
CA LYS A 233 -7.65 -9.71 29.09
C LYS A 233 -7.75 -8.44 28.24
N LYS A 234 -6.70 -7.61 28.22
CA LYS A 234 -6.68 -6.37 27.41
C LYS A 234 -6.74 -6.67 25.91
N ARG A 235 -6.10 -7.76 25.44
CA ARG A 235 -6.19 -8.21 24.03
C ARG A 235 -7.63 -8.60 23.65
N VAL A 236 -8.33 -9.33 24.52
CA VAL A 236 -9.75 -9.69 24.34
C VAL A 236 -10.62 -8.43 24.28
N GLU A 237 -10.48 -7.52 25.24
CA GLU A 237 -11.23 -6.24 25.27
C GLU A 237 -11.05 -5.45 23.97
N ARG A 238 -9.81 -5.34 23.49
CA ARG A 238 -9.49 -4.68 22.22
C ARG A 238 -10.15 -5.37 21.02
N LEU A 239 -9.99 -6.69 20.89
CA LEU A 239 -10.58 -7.43 19.78
C LEU A 239 -12.12 -7.36 19.79
N VAL A 240 -12.74 -7.42 20.96
CA VAL A 240 -14.19 -7.22 21.09
C VAL A 240 -14.58 -5.83 20.60
N SER A 241 -13.86 -4.77 21.01
CA SER A 241 -14.15 -3.41 20.54
C SER A 241 -14.00 -3.24 19.02
N GLN A 242 -13.08 -3.99 18.40
CA GLN A 242 -12.78 -3.89 16.98
C GLN A 242 -13.71 -4.72 16.10
N TYR A 243 -14.22 -5.86 16.59
CA TYR A 243 -14.94 -6.85 15.76
C TYR A 243 -16.41 -7.05 16.14
N ALA A 244 -16.80 -6.76 17.39
CA ALA A 244 -18.14 -7.07 17.86
C ALA A 244 -19.23 -6.28 17.11
N GLY A 245 -20.25 -6.99 16.64
CA GLY A 245 -21.43 -6.39 16.02
C GLY A 245 -21.21 -5.76 14.65
N ILE A 246 -20.00 -5.84 14.07
CA ILE A 246 -19.74 -5.32 12.72
C ILE A 246 -20.36 -6.24 11.66
N ASN A 247 -19.97 -7.51 11.65
CA ASN A 247 -20.51 -8.50 10.72
C ASN A 247 -20.26 -9.92 11.26
N ASP A 248 -21.23 -10.44 12.01
CA ASP A 248 -21.18 -11.79 12.57
C ASP A 248 -21.09 -12.87 11.48
N GLY A 249 -21.60 -12.60 10.27
CA GLY A 249 -21.51 -13.52 9.13
C GLY A 249 -20.07 -13.75 8.68
N VAL A 250 -19.29 -12.67 8.54
CA VAL A 250 -17.86 -12.74 8.19
C VAL A 250 -17.06 -13.39 9.31
N LEU A 251 -17.37 -13.12 10.58
CA LEU A 251 -16.74 -13.80 11.71
C LEU A 251 -17.02 -15.30 11.67
N ALA A 252 -18.26 -15.71 11.40
CA ALA A 252 -18.64 -17.11 11.28
C ALA A 252 -17.92 -17.81 10.12
N GLU A 253 -17.84 -17.16 8.96
CA GLU A 253 -17.09 -17.66 7.80
C GLU A 253 -15.61 -17.83 8.14
N GLY A 254 -14.98 -16.81 8.75
CA GLY A 254 -13.60 -16.89 9.20
C GLY A 254 -13.35 -18.06 10.16
N ILE A 255 -14.23 -18.28 11.13
CA ILE A 255 -14.13 -19.43 12.06
C ILE A 255 -14.26 -20.75 11.30
N GLU A 256 -15.21 -20.88 10.35
CA GLU A 256 -15.38 -22.10 9.54
C GLU A 256 -14.16 -22.38 8.65
N THR A 257 -13.52 -21.36 8.08
CA THR A 257 -12.28 -21.57 7.31
C THR A 257 -11.13 -22.09 8.18
N LEU A 258 -11.12 -21.72 9.46
CA LEU A 258 -10.13 -22.17 10.43
C LEU A 258 -10.44 -23.55 11.02
N LYS A 259 -11.64 -24.10 10.82
CA LYS A 259 -12.13 -25.35 11.42
C LYS A 259 -11.14 -26.51 11.40
N PHE A 260 -10.45 -26.73 10.28
CA PHE A 260 -9.48 -27.83 10.16
C PHE A 260 -8.16 -27.55 10.85
N ARG A 261 -7.85 -26.29 11.15
CA ARG A 261 -6.63 -25.86 11.86
C ARG A 261 -6.85 -25.73 13.36
N ILE A 262 -8.03 -25.26 13.80
CA ILE A 262 -8.39 -25.10 15.22
C ILE A 262 -9.01 -26.36 15.82
N GLY A 263 -9.48 -27.28 14.98
CA GLY A 263 -10.23 -28.47 15.38
C GLY A 263 -11.74 -28.26 15.29
N LYS A 264 -12.46 -29.30 14.82
CA LYS A 264 -13.90 -29.23 14.57
C LYS A 264 -14.71 -28.90 15.83
N GLU A 265 -14.38 -29.50 16.97
CA GLU A 265 -15.07 -29.27 18.24
C GLU A 265 -14.91 -27.82 18.71
N LYS A 266 -13.67 -27.31 18.71
CA LYS A 266 -13.37 -25.92 19.08
C LYS A 266 -14.06 -24.92 18.15
N SER A 267 -14.09 -25.21 16.84
CA SER A 267 -14.82 -24.40 15.87
C SER A 267 -16.31 -24.31 16.20
N VAL A 268 -16.95 -25.44 16.52
CA VAL A 268 -18.38 -25.48 16.89
C VAL A 268 -18.63 -24.72 18.19
N GLU A 269 -17.76 -24.87 19.18
CA GLU A 269 -17.81 -24.13 20.45
C GLU A 269 -17.74 -22.61 20.21
N ILE A 270 -16.73 -22.13 19.47
CA ILE A 270 -16.56 -20.70 19.17
C ILE A 270 -17.76 -20.15 18.38
N LEU A 271 -18.27 -20.89 17.39
CA LEU A 271 -19.48 -20.51 16.65
C LEU A 271 -20.72 -20.43 17.55
N SER A 272 -20.81 -21.28 18.57
CA SER A 272 -21.91 -21.23 19.55
C SER A 272 -21.86 -19.96 20.42
N HIS A 273 -20.66 -19.52 20.80
CA HIS A 273 -20.45 -18.25 21.50
C HIS A 273 -20.81 -17.05 20.62
N LEU A 274 -20.44 -17.09 19.33
CA LEU A 274 -20.79 -16.05 18.37
C LEU A 274 -22.31 -15.91 18.20
N LYS A 275 -23.05 -17.04 18.08
CA LYS A 275 -24.52 -17.03 18.01
C LYS A 275 -25.18 -16.40 19.24
N ARG A 276 -24.56 -16.52 20.41
CA ARG A 276 -25.01 -15.93 21.68
C ARG A 276 -24.47 -14.51 21.91
N LYS A 277 -23.75 -13.94 20.92
CA LYS A 277 -23.06 -12.63 21.01
C LYS A 277 -22.08 -12.54 22.20
N ASN A 278 -21.55 -13.68 22.64
CA ASN A 278 -20.48 -13.71 23.64
C ASN A 278 -19.13 -13.52 22.94
N TYR A 279 -18.87 -12.29 22.49
CA TYR A 279 -17.67 -11.94 21.72
C TYR A 279 -16.37 -12.12 22.50
N ALA A 280 -16.40 -11.99 23.83
CA ALA A 280 -15.23 -12.22 24.68
C ALA A 280 -14.75 -13.68 24.57
N SER A 281 -15.67 -14.65 24.74
CA SER A 281 -15.32 -16.06 24.58
C SER A 281 -14.95 -16.44 23.15
N VAL A 282 -15.51 -15.77 22.14
CA VAL A 282 -15.07 -15.91 20.74
C VAL A 282 -13.60 -15.49 20.59
N ALA A 283 -13.25 -14.29 21.07
CA ALA A 283 -11.90 -13.76 21.00
C ALA A 283 -10.90 -14.62 21.80
N GLU A 284 -11.26 -15.07 23.00
CA GLU A 284 -10.44 -15.98 23.81
C GLU A 284 -10.16 -17.30 23.09
N GLY A 285 -11.19 -17.93 22.53
CA GLY A 285 -11.06 -19.20 21.81
C GLY A 285 -10.16 -19.08 20.58
N LEU A 286 -10.25 -17.96 19.85
CA LEU A 286 -9.41 -17.69 18.67
C LEU A 286 -7.98 -17.33 19.06
N LEU A 287 -7.78 -16.49 20.08
CA LEU A 287 -6.45 -16.13 20.58
C LEU A 287 -5.69 -17.37 21.04
N ALA A 288 -6.34 -18.30 21.73
CA ALA A 288 -5.73 -19.57 22.13
C ALA A 288 -5.15 -20.33 20.93
N TYR A 289 -5.79 -20.29 19.76
CA TYR A 289 -5.22 -20.90 18.56
C TYR A 289 -4.03 -20.11 18.00
N PHE A 290 -4.18 -18.80 17.82
CA PHE A 290 -3.13 -17.97 17.20
C PHE A 290 -1.85 -17.95 18.05
N ASP A 291 -1.99 -17.93 19.37
CA ASP A 291 -0.88 -17.94 20.32
C ASP A 291 -0.22 -19.32 20.49
N HIS A 292 -0.66 -20.38 19.81
CA HIS A 292 0.02 -21.69 19.81
C HIS A 292 0.47 -22.13 18.41
N SER A 293 0.23 -21.29 17.40
CA SER A 293 0.54 -21.62 16.02
C SER A 293 1.91 -21.10 15.61
N ASP A 294 2.84 -22.00 15.33
CA ASP A 294 4.18 -21.69 14.80
C ASP A 294 4.16 -20.78 13.56
N SER A 295 3.09 -20.88 12.77
CA SER A 295 2.87 -20.08 11.56
C SER A 295 2.59 -18.61 11.83
N TYR A 296 2.28 -18.25 13.08
CA TYR A 296 2.03 -16.89 13.55
C TYR A 296 3.04 -16.45 14.61
N GLN A 297 3.77 -17.38 15.22
CA GLN A 297 4.69 -17.08 16.30
C GLN A 297 6.13 -16.86 15.87
N LYS A 298 6.65 -17.53 14.83
CA LYS A 298 8.10 -17.54 14.57
C LYS A 298 8.64 -16.12 14.31
N PRO A 299 9.34 -15.52 15.28
CA PRO A 299 10.17 -14.38 14.99
C PRO A 299 11.36 -14.95 14.24
N GLN A 300 11.54 -14.57 12.98
CA GLN A 300 12.84 -14.72 12.33
C GLN A 300 13.90 -14.05 13.22
N LYS A 301 15.16 -14.50 13.12
CA LYS A 301 16.32 -14.01 13.91
C LYS A 301 16.53 -12.50 13.71
N LYS A 302 15.69 -11.67 14.32
CA LYS A 302 15.78 -10.22 14.35
C LYS A 302 16.48 -9.82 15.64
N GLU A 303 17.31 -8.80 15.55
CA GLU A 303 17.91 -8.17 16.72
C GLU A 303 16.80 -7.51 17.55
N LEU A 304 16.66 -7.88 18.82
CA LEU A 304 15.68 -7.25 19.71
C LEU A 304 16.18 -5.86 20.11
N PHE A 305 15.42 -4.82 19.78
CA PHE A 305 15.69 -3.45 20.19
C PHE A 305 14.98 -3.09 21.51
N ALA A 306 13.68 -3.39 21.61
CA ALA A 306 12.90 -3.09 22.81
C ALA A 306 11.73 -4.04 22.99
N THR A 307 11.28 -4.19 24.25
CA THR A 307 10.01 -4.81 24.60
C THR A 307 9.12 -3.77 25.27
N LEU A 308 7.87 -3.64 24.83
CA LEU A 308 6.97 -2.58 25.26
C LEU A 308 5.57 -3.13 25.56
N GLU A 309 5.06 -2.89 26.77
CA GLU A 309 3.65 -3.17 27.05
C GLU A 309 2.77 -2.08 26.40
N ASN A 310 1.96 -2.47 25.41
CA ASN A 310 1.12 -1.53 24.65
C ASN A 310 -0.24 -1.28 25.33
N GLY A 311 -0.20 -0.90 26.62
CA GLY A 311 -1.40 -0.64 27.42
C GLY A 311 -2.08 0.69 27.10
N ASN A 312 -1.29 1.70 26.74
CA ASN A 312 -1.72 3.01 26.27
C ASN A 312 -0.87 3.37 25.05
N VAL A 313 -1.50 3.44 23.87
CA VAL A 313 -0.81 3.63 22.60
C VAL A 313 0.01 4.93 22.54
N GLN A 314 -0.48 6.01 23.16
CA GLN A 314 0.23 7.30 23.18
C GLN A 314 1.50 7.22 24.04
N GLU A 315 1.37 6.73 25.27
CA GLU A 315 2.51 6.54 26.19
C GLU A 315 3.53 5.55 25.62
N SER A 316 3.06 4.48 24.97
CA SER A 316 3.89 3.52 24.27
C SER A 316 4.67 4.16 23.12
N ALA A 317 4.03 4.98 22.29
CA ALA A 317 4.71 5.71 21.22
C ALA A 317 5.75 6.69 21.78
N ASP A 318 5.42 7.46 22.82
CA ASP A 318 6.36 8.41 23.44
C ASP A 318 7.56 7.70 24.07
N THR A 319 7.33 6.60 24.79
CA THR A 319 8.39 5.77 25.36
C THR A 319 9.31 5.24 24.27
N LEU A 320 8.74 4.66 23.20
CA LEU A 320 9.50 4.10 22.10
C LEU A 320 10.36 5.18 21.40
N LEU A 321 9.78 6.34 21.11
CA LEU A 321 10.51 7.44 20.47
C LEU A 321 11.63 7.98 21.36
N SER A 322 11.39 8.09 22.67
CA SER A 322 12.43 8.50 23.62
C SER A 322 13.63 7.53 23.61
N GLN A 323 13.38 6.21 23.57
CA GLN A 323 14.44 5.20 23.51
C GLN A 323 15.22 5.24 22.20
N ILE A 324 14.54 5.49 21.08
CA ILE A 324 15.17 5.54 19.76
C ILE A 324 16.06 6.77 19.66
N TYR A 325 15.50 7.96 19.93
CA TYR A 325 16.24 9.21 19.75
C TYR A 325 17.21 9.55 20.89
N SER A 326 17.19 8.81 22.00
CA SER A 326 18.27 8.89 23.01
C SER A 326 19.52 8.07 22.62
N ASN A 327 19.39 7.16 21.66
CA ASN A 327 20.49 6.31 21.16
C ASN A 327 21.11 6.85 19.85
N TYR A 328 20.65 8.00 19.37
CA TYR A 328 21.14 8.72 18.19
C TYR A 328 21.78 10.04 18.59
#